data_AF-A0A820MQ57-F1
#
_entry.id   AF-A0A820MQ57-F1
#
_cell.length_a   1.000
_cell.length_b   1.000
_cell.length_c   1.000
_cell.angle_alpha   90.00
_cell.angle_beta   90.00
_cell.angle_gamma   90.00
#
_symmetry.space_group_name_H-M   'P 1'
#
loop_
_entity.id
_entity.type
_entity.pdbx_description
1 polymer ?
#
loop_
_entity_poly.entity_id
_entity_poly.type
_entity_poly.pdbx_seq_one_letter_code
_entity_poly.pdbx_strand_id
1 'polypeptide(L)'
;FTWYKNGQPLLEGNRFTTKYDIYTKTLTLQVLAARPDDQGTYTVRVKNPSGTDETTCKLTIRPVASIDTRPFIQPEYFTQLELKAPPPTKEDMKQMEAPKV
;
A
#
# COMPACT_ATOMS: atom_id res chain seq x y z
N PHE A 1 -13.53 -11.81 27.29
CA PHE A 1 -13.84 -10.58 26.51
C PHE A 1 -14.16 -11.02 25.09
N THR A 2 -14.84 -10.18 24.31
CA THR A 2 -15.20 -10.47 22.91
C THR A 2 -15.08 -9.20 22.09
N TRP A 3 -14.42 -9.30 20.94
CA TRP A 3 -14.31 -8.19 19.99
C TRP A 3 -15.38 -8.28 18.92
N TYR A 4 -15.84 -7.12 18.46
CA TYR A 4 -16.80 -6.96 17.38
C TYR A 4 -16.27 -5.94 16.38
N LYS A 5 -16.56 -6.16 15.11
CA LYS A 5 -16.34 -5.19 14.02
C LYS A 5 -17.67 -4.96 13.32
N ASN A 6 -18.13 -3.71 13.29
CA ASN A 6 -19.41 -3.32 12.72
C ASN A 6 -20.59 -4.14 13.29
N GLY A 7 -20.57 -4.39 14.61
CA GLY A 7 -21.59 -5.16 15.31
C GLY A 7 -21.51 -6.68 15.14
N GLN A 8 -20.64 -7.19 14.27
CA GLN A 8 -20.43 -8.63 14.07
C GLN A 8 -19.23 -9.12 14.91
N PRO A 9 -19.28 -10.32 15.52
CA PRO A 9 -18.14 -10.88 16.23
C PRO A 9 -16.90 -10.92 15.33
N LEU A 10 -15.78 -10.39 15.84
CA LEU A 10 -14.51 -10.41 15.13
C LEU A 10 -13.87 -11.79 15.32
N LEU A 11 -13.72 -12.52 14.23
CA LEU A 11 -13.04 -13.82 14.23
C LEU A 11 -11.52 -13.60 14.32
N GLU A 12 -10.90 -14.27 15.29
CA GLU A 12 -9.46 -14.36 15.35
C GLU A 12 -8.92 -15.13 14.14
N GLY A 13 -7.80 -14.68 13.62
CA GLY A 13 -7.18 -15.28 12.45
C GLY A 13 -5.78 -14.74 12.23
N ASN A 14 -5.15 -15.08 11.11
CA ASN A 14 -3.75 -14.76 10.87
C ASN A 14 -3.44 -13.24 10.89
N ARG A 15 -4.45 -12.38 10.68
CA ARG A 15 -4.29 -10.92 10.69
C ARG A 15 -4.82 -10.23 11.95
N PHE A 16 -5.71 -10.88 12.70
CA PHE A 16 -6.34 -10.32 13.89
C PHE A 16 -5.92 -11.15 15.09
N THR A 17 -5.07 -10.57 15.93
CA THR A 17 -4.62 -11.21 17.17
C THR A 17 -5.08 -10.37 18.35
N THR A 18 -5.61 -11.01 19.38
CA THR A 18 -5.94 -10.34 20.63
C THR A 18 -5.05 -10.83 21.76
N LYS A 19 -4.75 -9.95 22.72
CA LYS A 19 -3.95 -10.28 23.90
C LYS A 19 -4.50 -9.52 25.11
N TYR A 20 -4.55 -10.20 26.26
CA TYR A 20 -4.81 -9.57 27.55
C TYR A 20 -3.56 -9.66 28.42
N ASP A 21 -3.07 -8.52 28.87
CA ASP A 21 -1.97 -8.44 29.81
C ASP A 21 -2.52 -8.36 31.24
N ILE A 22 -2.22 -9.39 32.03
CA ILE A 22 -2.71 -9.52 33.40
C ILE A 22 -2.07 -8.52 34.37
N TYR A 23 -0.88 -8.00 34.09
CA TYR A 23 -0.15 -7.08 34.97
C TYR A 23 -0.59 -5.65 34.72
N THR A 24 -0.67 -5.25 33.46
CA THR A 24 -1.10 -3.89 33.07
C THR A 24 -2.61 -3.74 32.94
N LYS A 25 -3.37 -4.85 33.06
CA LYS A 25 -4.84 -4.90 32.87
C LYS A 25 -5.29 -4.36 31.51
N THR A 26 -4.44 -4.48 30.50
CA THR A 26 -4.70 -3.96 29.16
C THR A 26 -5.16 -5.05 28.22
N LEU A 27 -6.23 -4.79 27.46
CA LEU A 27 -6.66 -5.63 26.36
C LEU A 27 -6.29 -4.99 25.03
N THR A 28 -5.60 -5.76 24.18
CA THR A 28 -5.08 -5.29 22.90
C THR A 28 -5.70 -6.09 21.74
N LEU A 29 -6.09 -5.39 20.69
CA LEU A 29 -6.39 -5.96 19.37
C LEU A 29 -5.33 -5.48 18.38
N GLN A 30 -4.62 -6.41 17.77
CA GLN A 30 -3.60 -6.15 16.75
C GLN A 30 -4.13 -6.53 15.37
N VAL A 31 -4.01 -5.59 14.42
CA VAL A 31 -4.37 -5.76 13.01
C VAL A 31 -3.09 -5.77 12.17
N LEU A 32 -2.70 -6.94 11.66
CA LEU A 32 -1.50 -7.10 10.84
C LEU A 32 -1.78 -6.72 9.37
N ALA A 33 -0.90 -5.90 8.80
CA ALA A 33 -0.98 -5.43 7.41
C ALA A 33 -2.37 -4.85 7.07
N ALA A 34 -2.67 -3.68 7.65
CA ALA A 34 -3.95 -3.01 7.53
C ALA A 34 -4.36 -2.77 6.06
N ARG A 35 -5.59 -3.16 5.73
CA ARG A 35 -6.20 -3.04 4.40
C ARG A 35 -7.43 -2.13 4.45
N PRO A 36 -7.86 -1.52 3.33
CA PRO A 36 -9.07 -0.69 3.30
C PRO A 36 -10.28 -1.37 3.96
N ASP A 37 -10.46 -2.66 3.74
CA ASP A 37 -11.56 -3.45 4.31
C ASP A 37 -11.50 -3.58 5.84
N ASP A 38 -10.35 -3.34 6.47
CA ASP A 38 -10.19 -3.37 7.93
C ASP A 38 -10.77 -2.13 8.61
N GLN A 39 -11.17 -1.11 7.84
CA GLN A 39 -11.91 0.03 8.38
C GLN A 39 -13.22 -0.41 9.03
N GLY A 40 -13.67 0.36 10.01
CA GLY A 40 -14.94 0.11 10.67
C GLY A 40 -14.96 0.53 12.12
N THR A 41 -16.06 0.21 12.78
CA THR A 41 -16.26 0.45 14.21
C THR A 41 -15.94 -0.83 14.96
N TYR A 42 -14.96 -0.76 15.86
CA TYR A 42 -14.53 -1.88 16.69
C TYR A 42 -15.04 -1.68 18.11
N THR A 43 -15.63 -2.73 18.67
CA THR A 43 -16.15 -2.73 20.04
C THR A 43 -15.56 -3.91 20.80
N VAL A 44 -15.02 -3.66 21.99
CA VAL A 44 -14.73 -4.72 22.96
C VAL A 44 -15.87 -4.78 23.95
N ARG A 45 -16.36 -5.98 24.21
CA ARG A 45 -17.29 -6.27 25.31
C ARG A 45 -16.64 -7.19 26.33
N VAL A 46 -16.67 -6.81 27.60
CA VAL A 46 -16.19 -7.61 28.72
C VAL A 46 -17.38 -7.99 29.58
N LYS A 47 -17.55 -9.28 29.88
CA LYS A 47 -18.63 -9.80 30.70
C LYS A 47 -18.07 -10.57 31.88
N ASN A 48 -18.60 -10.32 33.06
CA ASN A 48 -18.39 -11.09 34.28
C ASN A 48 -19.76 -11.40 34.94
N PRO A 49 -19.84 -12.16 36.04
CA PRO A 49 -21.11 -12.45 36.71
C PRO A 49 -21.88 -11.20 37.19
N SER A 50 -21.17 -10.12 37.52
CA SER A 50 -21.78 -8.88 38.01
C SER A 50 -22.36 -8.01 36.91
N GLY A 51 -21.95 -8.19 35.65
CA GLY A 51 -22.44 -7.38 34.55
C GLY A 51 -21.60 -7.44 33.29
N THR A 52 -21.79 -6.43 32.45
CA THR A 52 -21.13 -6.29 31.17
C THR A 52 -20.78 -4.83 30.95
N ASP A 53 -19.59 -4.59 30.40
CA ASP A 53 -19.13 -3.28 30.00
C ASP A 53 -18.58 -3.33 28.57
N GLU A 54 -18.66 -2.23 27.83
CA GLU A 54 -18.19 -2.15 26.46
C GLU A 54 -17.59 -0.79 26.08
N THR A 55 -16.55 -0.83 25.26
CA THR A 55 -15.88 0.36 24.72
C THR A 55 -15.76 0.24 23.22
N THR A 56 -15.98 1.36 22.52
CA THR A 56 -16.03 1.41 21.05
C THR A 56 -15.02 2.43 20.49
N CYS A 57 -14.37 2.08 19.39
CA CYS A 57 -13.51 2.97 18.61
C CYS A 57 -13.77 2.84 17.10
N LYS A 58 -13.48 3.90 16.34
CA LYS A 58 -13.61 3.90 14.87
C LYS A 58 -12.22 3.91 14.23
N LEU A 59 -11.94 2.90 13.40
CA LEU A 59 -10.71 2.79 12.62
C LEU A 59 -10.96 3.26 11.18
N THR A 60 -10.17 4.24 10.73
CA THR A 60 -10.18 4.72 9.35
C THR A 60 -8.80 4.49 8.75
N ILE A 61 -8.74 3.85 7.57
CA ILE A 61 -7.50 3.56 6.87
C ILE A 61 -7.42 4.48 5.66
N ARG A 62 -6.31 5.22 5.56
CA ARG A 62 -6.05 6.10 4.43
C ARG A 62 -5.01 5.46 3.51
N PRO A 63 -5.20 5.52 2.19
CA PRO A 63 -4.17 5.10 1.26
C PRO A 63 -2.93 5.98 1.45
N VAL A 64 -1.76 5.37 1.28
CA VAL A 64 -0.52 6.13 1.11
C VAL A 64 -0.70 6.99 -0.14
N ALA A 65 -0.33 8.27 -0.07
CA ALA A 65 -0.35 9.14 -1.24
C ALA A 65 0.42 8.44 -2.37
N SER A 66 -0.23 8.24 -3.52
CA SER A 66 0.41 7.63 -4.68
C SER A 66 1.67 8.42 -5.02
N ILE A 67 2.79 7.72 -5.21
CA ILE A 67 3.98 8.32 -5.81
C ILE A 67 3.55 8.84 -7.19
N ASP A 68 3.84 10.11 -7.49
CA ASP A 68 3.61 10.64 -8.82
C ASP A 68 4.52 9.87 -9.78
N THR A 69 3.91 8.97 -10.55
CA THR A 69 4.61 8.14 -11.56
C THR A 69 4.73 8.86 -12.89
N ARG A 70 4.23 10.10 -12.99
CA ARG A 70 4.43 10.90 -14.19
C ARG A 70 5.93 11.10 -14.37
N PRO A 71 6.47 10.81 -15.58
CA PRO A 71 7.86 11.07 -15.85
C PRO A 71 8.13 12.57 -15.66
N PHE A 72 9.17 12.89 -14.87
CA PHE A 72 9.59 14.27 -14.63
C PHE A 72 9.93 15.01 -15.92
N ILE A 73 10.40 14.27 -16.92
CA ILE A 73 10.69 14.75 -18.26
C ILE A 73 9.59 14.26 -19.19
N GLN A 74 8.89 15.18 -19.85
CA GLN A 74 7.88 14.80 -20.84
C GLN A 74 8.58 14.13 -22.03
N PRO A 75 8.02 13.04 -22.60
CA PRO A 75 8.62 12.31 -23.73
C PRO A 75 9.05 13.21 -24.90
N GLU A 76 8.32 14.31 -25.12
CA GLU A 76 8.53 15.29 -26.17
C GLU A 76 9.89 16.02 -26.07
N TYR A 77 10.48 16.09 -24.88
CA TYR A 77 11.83 16.65 -24.70
C TYR A 77 12.92 15.76 -25.31
N PHE A 78 12.74 14.44 -25.32
CA PHE A 78 13.70 13.52 -25.95
C PHE A 78 13.70 13.65 -27.47
N THR A 79 12.53 13.87 -28.08
CA THR A 79 12.38 14.10 -29.52
C THR A 79 13.15 15.33 -30.00
N GLN A 80 13.30 16.34 -29.15
CA GLN A 80 14.07 17.55 -29.47
C GLN A 80 15.58 17.35 -29.30
N LEU A 81 16.00 16.46 -28.40
CA LEU A 81 17.41 16.08 -28.23
C LEU A 81 17.89 15.13 -29.33
N GLU A 82 16.98 14.39 -29.97
CA GLU A 82 17.20 13.71 -31.25
C GLU A 82 17.33 14.69 -32.42
N LEU A 83 18.08 15.78 -32.24
CA LEU A 83 18.55 16.63 -33.34
C LEU A 83 19.19 15.72 -34.40
N LYS A 84 18.40 15.50 -35.45
CA LYS A 84 18.64 14.68 -36.63
C LYS A 84 20.12 14.72 -37.01
N ALA A 85 20.88 13.68 -36.66
CA ALA A 85 22.04 13.34 -37.47
C ALA A 85 21.51 13.22 -38.91
N PRO A 86 22.02 14.01 -39.88
CA PRO A 86 21.61 13.83 -41.27
C PRO A 86 21.80 12.36 -41.61
N PRO A 87 20.84 11.71 -42.29
CA PRO A 87 21.10 10.36 -42.81
C PRO A 87 22.40 10.41 -43.60
N PRO A 88 23.33 9.45 -43.39
CA PRO A 88 24.63 9.47 -44.03
C PRO A 88 24.43 9.61 -45.54
N THR A 89 25.21 10.49 -46.17
CA THR A 89 25.09 10.74 -47.60
C THR A 89 25.53 9.50 -48.38
N LYS A 90 25.12 9.38 -49.65
CA LYS A 90 25.52 8.25 -50.50
C LYS A 90 27.04 8.15 -50.68
N GLU A 91 27.76 9.26 -50.49
CA GLU A 91 29.23 9.29 -50.48
C GLU A 91 29.80 8.66 -49.20
N ASP A 92 29.21 8.95 -48.04
CA ASP A 92 29.59 8.33 -46.76
C ASP A 92 29.36 6.81 -46.78
N MET A 93 28.26 6.35 -47.40
CA MET A 93 27.99 4.92 -47.56
C MET A 93 28.99 4.22 -48.49
N LYS A 94 29.52 4.93 -49.49
CA LYS A 94 30.52 4.39 -50.43
C LYS A 94 31.91 4.28 -49.80
N GLN A 95 32.20 5.11 -48.80
CA GLN A 95 33.43 5.02 -47.99
C GLN A 95 33.35 3.95 -46.87
N MET A 96 32.14 3.51 -46.50
CA MET A 96 31.94 2.41 -45.55
C MET A 96 32.01 1.01 -46.19
N GLU A 97 32.12 0.90 -47.52
CA GLU A 97 32.41 -0.39 -48.15
C GLU A 97 33.82 -0.84 -47.77
N ALA A 98 33.89 -1.89 -46.94
CA ALA A 98 35.15 -2.48 -46.53
C ALA A 98 35.98 -2.86 -47.77
N PRO A 99 37.30 -2.61 -47.77
CA PRO A 99 38.16 -2.92 -48.90
C PRO A 99 37.99 -4.40 -49.25
N LYS A 100 37.58 -4.68 -50.49
CA LYS A 100 37.52 -6.04 -51.01
C LYS A 100 38.94 -6.59 -51.00
N VAL A 101 39.12 -7.69 -50.26
CA VAL A 101 40.36 -8.48 -50.20
C VAL A 101 40.71 -8.99 -51.60
#